data_AF-A0A8T5BQV4-F1
#
_entry.id   AF-A0A8T5BQV4-F1
#
_cell.length_a   1.000
_cell.length_b   1.000
_cell.length_c   1.000
_cell.angle_alpha   90.00
_cell.angle_beta   90.00
_cell.angle_gamma   90.00
#
_symmetry.space_group_name_H-M   'P 1'
#
loop_
_entity.id
_entity.type
_entity.pdbx_description
1 polymer ?
#
loop_
_entity_poly.entity_id
_entity_poly.type
_entity_poly.pdbx_seq_one_letter_code
_entity_poly.pdbx_strand_id
1 'polypeptide(L)' 'MNKAQLKVEGGKLIKVQLEIEDKKIKKVKITGDFFLHPEELIDDMEKAVAGASLDEKVIADRMI' A
#
# COMPACT_ATOMS: atom_id res chain seq x y z
N MET A 1 12.37 -3.41 6.75
CA MET A 1 11.26 -2.50 6.38
C MET A 1 11.65 -1.69 5.16
N ASN A 2 10.93 -1.85 4.06
CA ASN A 2 11.12 -1.11 2.81
C ASN A 2 10.21 0.13 2.78
N LYS A 3 10.66 1.22 2.17
CA LYS A 3 9.92 2.48 2.09
C LYS A 3 9.96 3.02 0.66
N ALA A 4 8.80 3.43 0.16
CA ALA A 4 8.65 4.12 -1.11
C ALA A 4 7.88 5.43 -0.90
N GLN A 5 8.21 6.45 -1.66
CA GLN A 5 7.48 7.71 -1.67
C GLN A 5 7.25 8.15 -3.11
N LEU A 6 6.03 8.57 -3.42
CA LEU A 6 5.61 9.03 -4.73
C LEU A 6 4.96 10.40 -4.56
N LYS A 7 5.48 11.39 -5.28
CA LYS A 7 4.80 12.67 -5.47
C LYS A 7 3.93 12.55 -6.71
N VAL A 8 2.63 12.78 -6.56
CA VAL A 8 1.71 12.79 -7.69
C VAL A 8 1.39 14.22 -8.09
N GLU A 9 0.88 14.40 -9.30
CA GLU A 9 0.50 15.72 -9.80
C GLU A 9 -0.50 16.42 -8.87
N GLY A 10 -0.35 17.73 -8.70
CA GLY A 10 -1.14 18.52 -7.75
C GLY A 10 -0.57 18.59 -6.33
N GLY A 11 0.66 18.13 -6.10
CA GLY A 11 1.38 18.31 -4.83
C GLY A 11 1.06 17.26 -3.75
N LYS A 12 0.18 16.31 -4.06
CA LYS A 12 -0.16 15.20 -3.16
C LYS A 12 1.04 14.25 -3.03
N LEU A 13 1.23 13.73 -1.82
CA LEU A 13 2.34 12.85 -1.48
C LEU A 13 1.81 11.52 -0.98
N ILE A 14 2.27 10.41 -1.57
CA ILE A 14 1.94 9.06 -1.11
C ILE A 14 3.24 8.42 -0.61
N LYS A 15 3.20 7.83 0.57
CA LYS A 15 4.29 7.08 1.20
C LYS A 15 3.79 5.69 1.53
N VAL A 16 4.51 4.69 1.05
CA VAL A 16 4.21 3.28 1.30
C VAL A 16 5.36 2.68 2.10
N GLN A 17 5.03 2.03 3.21
CA GLN A 17 5.97 1.26 4.02
C GLN A 17 5.58 -0.20 3.93
N LEU A 18 6.53 -1.07 3.60
CA LEU A 18 6.32 -2.49 3.40
C LEU A 18 7.24 -3.28 4.34
N GLU A 19 6.64 -4.16 5.12
CA GLU A 19 7.33 -5.20 5.87
C GLU A 19 7.16 -6.52 5.14
N ILE A 20 8.27 -7.19 4.86
CA ILE A 20 8.31 -8.43 4.11
C ILE A 20 8.92 -9.49 5.01
N GLU A 21 8.28 -10.66 5.04
CA GLU A 21 8.73 -11.85 5.76
C GLU A 21 8.49 -13.04 4.84
N ASP A 22 9.48 -13.93 4.70
CA ASP A 22 9.38 -15.14 3.85
C ASP A 22 8.85 -14.89 2.42
N LYS A 23 9.32 -13.81 1.76
CA LYS A 23 8.91 -13.36 0.41
C LYS A 23 7.43 -12.95 0.28
N LYS A 24 6.74 -12.78 1.40
CA LYS A 24 5.36 -12.27 1.46
C LYS A 24 5.31 -10.92 2.16
N ILE A 25 4.31 -10.13 1.82
CA ILE A 25 4.03 -8.86 2.49
C ILE A 25 3.44 -9.19 3.86
N LYS A 26 4.19 -8.96 4.92
CA LYS A 26 3.72 -9.12 6.30
C LYS A 26 2.81 -7.97 6.71
N LYS A 27 3.21 -6.76 6.34
CA LYS A 27 2.47 -5.54 6.64
C LYS A 27 2.74 -4.49 5.58
N VAL A 28 1.70 -3.75 5.21
CA VAL A 28 1.83 -2.54 4.39
C VAL A 28 1.23 -1.38 5.18
N LYS A 29 1.81 -0.19 5.02
CA LYS A 29 1.27 1.04 5.56
C LYS A 29 1.32 2.14 4.51
N ILE A 30 0.17 2.69 4.15
CA ILE A 30 -0.01 3.75 3.17
C ILE A 30 -0.34 5.02 3.95
N THR A 31 0.50 6.04 3.78
CA THR A 31 0.35 7.34 4.45
C THR A 31 0.64 8.44 3.45
N GLY A 32 0.13 9.64 3.68
CA GLY A 32 0.37 10.70 2.72
C GLY A 32 -0.47 11.94 2.93
N ASP A 33 -0.27 12.87 2.02
CA ASP A 33 -1.09 14.06 1.83
C ASP A 33 -1.96 13.78 0.59
N PHE A 34 -3.09 13.11 0.82
CA PHE A 34 -4.10 12.83 -0.19
C PHE A 34 -5.48 12.81 0.46
N PHE A 35 -6.51 13.05 -0.35
CA PHE A 35 -7.90 12.94 0.08
C PHE A 35 -8.43 11.57 -0.33
N LEU A 36 -9.02 10.84 0.61
CA LEU A 36 -9.70 9.58 0.38
C LEU A 36 -11.00 9.60 1.17
N HIS A 37 -12.11 9.30 0.50
CA HIS A 37 -13.41 9.17 1.13
C HIS A 37 -14.11 7.90 0.59
N PRO A 38 -14.52 6.98 1.48
CA PRO A 38 -14.28 6.99 2.93
C PRO A 38 -12.81 6.68 3.29
N GLU A 39 -12.34 7.21 4.42
CA GLU A 39 -10.94 7.06 4.86
C GLU A 39 -10.57 5.60 5.21
N GLU A 40 -11.57 4.81 5.62
CA GLU A 40 -11.43 3.37 5.96
C GLU A 40 -10.97 2.50 4.78
N LEU A 41 -11.10 2.99 3.54
CA LEU A 41 -10.62 2.28 2.36
C LEU A 41 -9.10 2.05 2.41
N ILE A 42 -8.32 2.91 3.07
CA ILE A 42 -6.88 2.66 3.28
C ILE A 42 -6.68 1.39 4.08
N ASP A 43 -7.38 1.23 5.20
CA ASP A 43 -7.23 0.06 6.06
C ASP A 43 -7.62 -1.23 5.34
N ASP A 44 -8.66 -1.18 4.50
CA ASP A 44 -9.08 -2.33 3.71
C ASP A 44 -8.08 -2.66 2.59
N MET A 45 -7.54 -1.66 1.89
CA MET A 45 -6.46 -1.86 0.93
C MET A 45 -5.20 -2.44 1.59
N GLU A 46 -4.83 -1.95 2.78
CA GLU A 46 -3.68 -2.46 3.52
C GLU A 46 -3.87 -3.93 3.93
N LYS A 47 -5.07 -4.28 4.42
CA LYS A 47 -5.41 -5.67 4.78
C LYS A 47 -5.46 -6.59 3.58
N ALA A 48 -6.00 -6.13 2.45
CA ALA A 48 -6.09 -6.93 1.24
C ALA A 48 -4.69 -7.36 0.75
N VAL A 49 -3.74 -6.43 0.76
CA VAL A 49 -2.36 -6.69 0.30
C VAL A 49 -1.55 -7.48 1.32
N ALA A 50 -1.91 -7.44 2.61
CA ALA A 50 -1.25 -8.24 3.63
C ALA A 50 -1.35 -9.75 3.32
N GLY A 51 -0.22 -10.45 3.42
CA GLY A 51 -0.06 -11.86 3.08
C GLY A 51 0.12 -12.16 1.59
N ALA A 52 0.06 -11.17 0.71
CA ALA A 52 0.33 -11.36 -0.71
C ALA A 52 1.82 -11.66 -0.96
N SER A 53 2.10 -12.42 -2.01
CA SER A 53 3.48 -12.55 -2.52
C SER A 53 3.96 -11.22 -3.10
N LEU A 54 5.27 -11.00 -3.12
CA LEU A 54 5.89 -9.85 -3.80
C LEU A 54 5.84 -9.99 -5.32
N ASP A 55 4.63 -9.99 -5.87
CA ASP A 55 4.37 -10.04 -7.30
C ASP A 55 3.34 -8.96 -7.63
N GLU A 56 3.66 -8.14 -8.63
CA GLU A 56 2.82 -7.00 -9.03
C GLU A 56 1.41 -7.43 -9.42
N LYS A 57 1.26 -8.55 -10.15
CA LYS A 57 -0.05 -9.05 -10.56
C LYS A 57 -0.85 -9.54 -9.36
N VAL A 58 -0.21 -10.26 -8.44
CA VAL A 58 -0.87 -10.76 -7.21
C VAL A 58 -1.34 -9.58 -6.34
N ILE A 59 -0.53 -8.53 -6.22
CA ILE A 59 -0.90 -7.35 -5.44
C ILE A 59 -2.04 -6.59 -6.11
N ALA A 60 -2.00 -6.42 -7.43
CA ALA A 60 -3.03 -5.74 -8.20
C ALA A 60 -4.38 -6.47 -8.12
N ASP A 61 -4.40 -7.79 -8.26
CA ASP A 61 -5.60 -8.63 -8.17
C ASP A 61 -6.34 -8.48 -6.82
N ARG A 62 -5.58 -8.22 -5.74
CA ARG A 62 -6.16 -8.03 -4.40
C ARG A 62 -6.68 -6.62 -4.13
N MET A 63 -6.33 -5.64 -4.96
CA MET A 63 -6.80 -4.27 -4.81
C MET A 63 -8.07 -3.98 -5.63
N ILE A 64 -8.59 -4.96 -6.39
CA ILE A 64 -9.75 -4.86 -7.28
C ILE A 64 -11.01 -5.44 -6.61
#